data_AF-A0A7S0QC58-F1
#
_entry.id   AF-A0A7S0QC58-F1
#
_cell.length_a   1.000
_cell.length_b   1.000
_cell.length_c   1.000
_cell.angle_alpha   90.00
_cell.angle_beta   90.00
_cell.angle_gamma   90.00
#
_symmetry.space_group_name_H-M   'P 1'
#
loop_
_entity.id
_entity.type
_entity.pdbx_description
1 polymer ?
#
loop_
_entity_poly.entity_id
_entity_poly.type
_entity_poly.pdbx_seq_one_letter_code
_entity_poly.pdbx_strand_id
1 'polypeptide(L)'
;LWALATLDIEPGAELAAAISRHAAASVGGYRSQDVAKLMWALATLREEPAAELVAAVTRQSVAIARDFRPQCVANLLWAFATLGLAPAPELLAALSRRAGAAAAGFKP
;
A
#
# COMPACT_ATOMS: atom_id res chain seq x y z
N LEU A 1 5.97 -10.58 -4.46
CA LEU A 1 4.76 -10.49 -3.61
C LEU A 1 3.48 -10.50 -4.42
N TRP A 2 3.19 -9.53 -5.31
CA TRP A 2 1.93 -9.52 -6.07
C TRP A 2 1.64 -10.85 -6.81
N ALA A 3 2.59 -11.37 -7.60
CA ALA A 3 2.38 -12.63 -8.30
C ALA A 3 2.17 -13.83 -7.36
N LEU A 4 2.87 -13.85 -6.22
CA LEU A 4 2.73 -14.92 -5.20
C LEU A 4 1.34 -14.87 -4.56
N ALA A 5 0.89 -13.67 -4.17
CA ALA A 5 -0.45 -13.45 -3.63
C ALA A 5 -1.55 -13.82 -4.65
N THR A 6 -1.37 -13.48 -5.93
CA THR A 6 -2.32 -13.82 -7.00
C THR A 6 -2.37 -15.32 -7.28
N LEU A 7 -1.26 -16.04 -7.08
CA LEU A 7 -1.17 -17.49 -7.29
C LEU A 7 -1.47 -18.31 -6.03
N ASP A 8 -1.82 -17.65 -4.92
CA ASP A 8 -2.01 -18.27 -3.60
C ASP A 8 -0.81 -19.11 -3.14
N ILE A 9 0.39 -18.62 -3.47
CA ILE A 9 1.66 -19.23 -3.07
C ILE A 9 2.16 -18.47 -1.84
N GLU A 10 2.09 -19.11 -0.67
CA GLU A 10 2.70 -18.59 0.54
C GLU A 10 4.23 -18.57 0.39
N PRO A 11 4.88 -17.39 0.34
CA PRO A 11 6.32 -17.35 0.49
C PRO A 11 6.66 -17.86 1.89
N GLY A 12 7.67 -18.72 2.02
CA GLY A 12 8.22 -19.00 3.35
C GLY A 12 8.59 -17.68 4.05
N ALA A 13 8.38 -17.61 5.36
CA ALA A 13 8.49 -16.38 6.15
C ALA A 13 9.82 -15.62 5.93
N GLU A 14 10.92 -16.34 5.71
CA GLU A 14 12.23 -15.75 5.43
C GLU A 14 12.26 -14.97 4.10
N LEU A 15 11.64 -15.53 3.05
CA LEU A 15 11.54 -14.87 1.74
C LEU A 15 10.61 -13.65 1.83
N ALA A 16 9.48 -13.78 2.53
CA ALA A 16 8.55 -12.67 2.76
C ALA A 16 9.23 -11.50 3.49
N ALA A 17 9.99 -11.81 4.55
CA ALA A 17 10.75 -10.83 5.31
C ALA A 17 11.87 -10.18 4.46
N ALA A 18 12.59 -10.98 3.65
CA ALA A 18 13.62 -10.46 2.77
C ALA A 18 13.06 -9.49 1.71
N ILE A 19 11.94 -9.85 1.08
CA ILE A 19 11.27 -8.96 0.11
C ILE A 19 10.76 -7.70 0.81
N SER A 20 10.17 -7.81 2.00
CA SER A 20 9.68 -6.66 2.76
C SER A 20 10.79 -5.67 3.13
N ARG A 21 11.96 -6.17 3.58
CA ARG A 21 13.14 -5.32 3.84
C ARG A 21 13.64 -4.62 2.58
N HIS A 22 13.73 -5.36 1.46
CA HIS A 22 14.13 -4.77 0.18
C HIS A 22 13.12 -3.70 -0.31
N ALA A 23 11.82 -3.96 -0.13
CA ALA A 23 10.78 -3.00 -0.44
C ALA A 23 10.91 -1.73 0.41
N ALA A 24 11.20 -1.85 1.72
CA ALA A 24 11.38 -0.70 2.60
C ALA A 24 12.52 0.22 2.12
N ALA A 25 13.62 -0.35 1.60
CA ALA A 25 14.76 0.39 1.08
C ALA A 25 14.50 1.05 -0.30
N SER A 26 13.55 0.53 -1.08
CA SER A 26 13.32 0.96 -2.47
C SER A 26 12.00 1.69 -2.71
N VAL A 27 11.08 1.70 -1.73
CA VAL A 27 9.71 2.24 -1.91
C VAL A 27 9.68 3.72 -2.28
N GLY A 28 10.73 4.50 -1.97
CA GLY A 28 10.83 5.90 -2.38
C GLY A 28 10.78 6.11 -3.91
N GLY A 29 11.11 5.08 -4.70
CA GLY A 29 10.99 5.10 -6.17
C GLY A 29 9.67 4.52 -6.70
N TYR A 30 8.77 4.05 -5.85
CA TYR A 30 7.56 3.35 -6.30
C TYR A 30 6.49 4.34 -6.74
N ARG A 31 5.72 3.97 -7.77
CA ARG A 31 4.52 4.70 -8.16
C ARG A 31 3.33 4.27 -7.29
N SER A 32 2.25 5.05 -7.31
CA SER A 32 1.05 4.84 -6.50
C SER A 32 0.47 3.42 -6.60
N GLN A 33 0.42 2.89 -7.82
CA GLN A 33 -0.04 1.53 -8.08
C GLN A 33 0.90 0.45 -7.53
N ASP A 34 2.21 0.70 -7.52
CA ASP A 34 3.22 -0.25 -7.06
C ASP A 34 3.17 -0.33 -5.52
N VAL A 35 3.01 0.82 -4.85
CA VAL A 35 2.76 0.89 -3.40
C VAL A 35 1.47 0.17 -3.00
N ALA A 36 0.36 0.46 -3.70
CA ALA A 36 -0.92 -0.18 -3.40
C ALA A 36 -0.87 -1.71 -3.62
N LYS A 37 -0.21 -2.18 -4.68
CA LYS A 37 -0.04 -3.61 -4.95
C LYS A 37 0.82 -4.31 -3.91
N LEU A 38 1.89 -3.65 -3.45
CA LEU A 38 2.75 -4.19 -2.40
C LEU A 38 1.94 -4.43 -1.12
N MET A 39 1.25 -3.39 -0.63
CA MET A 39 0.46 -3.48 0.60
C MET A 39 -0.70 -4.48 0.46
N TRP A 40 -1.38 -4.48 -0.68
CA TRP A 40 -2.41 -5.48 -0.96
C TRP A 40 -1.86 -6.91 -0.91
N ALA A 41 -0.69 -7.17 -1.51
CA ALA A 41 -0.11 -8.50 -1.53
C ALA A 41 0.30 -8.97 -0.12
N LEU A 42 0.85 -8.09 0.70
CA LEU A 42 1.18 -8.39 2.10
C LEU A 42 -0.08 -8.72 2.90
N ALA A 43 -1.14 -7.91 2.75
CA ALA A 43 -2.43 -8.15 3.39
C ALA A 43 -3.06 -9.48 2.95
N THR A 44 -3.03 -9.80 1.66
CA THR A 44 -3.56 -11.07 1.11
C THR A 44 -2.80 -12.28 1.64
N LEU A 45 -1.47 -12.19 1.71
CA LEU A 45 -0.60 -13.26 2.23
C LEU A 45 -0.57 -13.32 3.77
N ARG A 46 -1.26 -12.40 4.46
CA ARG A 46 -1.24 -12.28 5.94
C ARG A 46 0.18 -12.10 6.49
N GLU A 47 1.03 -11.45 5.72
CA GLU A 47 2.41 -11.15 6.08
C GLU A 47 2.46 -9.79 6.78
N GLU A 48 2.85 -9.80 8.05
CA GLU A 48 2.98 -8.57 8.83
C GLU A 48 4.18 -7.75 8.33
N PRO A 49 3.97 -6.52 7.80
CA PRO A 49 5.06 -5.69 7.36
C PRO A 49 5.86 -5.16 8.55
N ALA A 50 7.18 -5.11 8.40
CA ALA A 50 8.05 -4.42 9.34
C ALA A 50 7.68 -2.94 9.47
N ALA A 51 7.85 -2.37 10.67
CA ALA A 51 7.47 -0.99 10.96
C ALA A 51 8.17 0.02 10.02
N GLU A 52 9.41 -0.25 9.61
CA GLU A 52 10.17 0.56 8.67
C GLU A 52 9.52 0.59 7.30
N LEU A 53 8.97 -0.54 6.83
CA LEU A 53 8.24 -0.62 5.58
C LEU A 53 6.95 0.21 5.67
N VAL A 54 6.19 0.08 6.76
CA VAL A 54 4.96 0.86 6.98
C VAL A 54 5.27 2.37 6.99
N ALA A 55 6.33 2.79 7.68
CA ALA A 55 6.75 4.18 7.72
C ALA A 55 7.18 4.70 6.34
N ALA A 56 7.93 3.88 5.58
CA ALA A 56 8.39 4.25 4.25
C ALA A 56 7.24 4.31 3.22
N VAL A 57 6.31 3.34 3.24
CA VAL A 57 5.06 3.34 2.46
C VAL A 57 4.23 4.57 2.79
N THR A 58 4.11 4.92 4.07
CA THR A 58 3.36 6.10 4.51
C THR A 58 3.95 7.38 3.92
N ARG A 59 5.26 7.60 4.09
CA ARG A 59 5.94 8.78 3.53
C ARG A 59 5.80 8.85 2.01
N GLN A 60 6.03 7.74 1.32
CA GLN A 60 5.91 7.71 -0.14
C GLN A 60 4.49 7.99 -0.59
N SER A 61 3.50 7.36 0.04
CA SER A 61 2.08 7.51 -0.32
C SER A 61 1.60 8.94 -0.15
N VAL A 62 2.07 9.65 0.89
CA VAL A 62 1.81 11.08 1.06
C VAL A 62 2.46 11.90 -0.06
N ALA A 63 3.72 11.63 -0.40
CA ALA A 63 4.44 12.36 -1.45
C ALA A 63 3.79 12.22 -2.85
N ILE A 64 3.28 11.04 -3.16
CA ILE A 64 2.66 10.73 -4.46
C ILE A 64 1.12 10.66 -4.41
N ALA A 65 0.50 11.20 -3.35
CA ALA A 65 -0.95 11.08 -3.12
C ALA A 65 -1.79 11.55 -4.32
N ARG A 66 -1.32 12.56 -5.05
CA ARG A 66 -1.97 13.10 -6.25
C ARG A 66 -2.11 12.05 -7.38
N ASP A 67 -1.18 11.10 -7.45
CA ASP A 67 -1.07 10.10 -8.52
C ASP A 67 -1.88 8.83 -8.21
N PHE A 68 -2.50 8.73 -7.03
CA PHE A 68 -3.36 7.61 -6.69
C PHE A 68 -4.66 7.66 -7.49
N ARG A 69 -4.96 6.59 -8.22
CA ARG A 69 -6.29 6.36 -8.79
C ARG A 69 -7.25 5.84 -7.70
N PRO A 70 -8.57 6.00 -7.85
CA PRO A 70 -9.54 5.56 -6.84
C PRO A 70 -9.35 4.12 -6.35
N GLN A 71 -9.12 3.19 -7.27
CA GLN A 71 -8.85 1.79 -6.92
C GLN A 71 -7.57 1.63 -6.07
N CYS A 72 -6.51 2.39 -6.38
CA CYS A 72 -5.27 2.33 -5.60
C CYS A 72 -5.47 2.87 -4.17
N VAL A 73 -6.30 3.91 -4.02
CA VAL A 73 -6.69 4.44 -2.69
C VAL A 73 -7.44 3.36 -1.91
N ALA A 74 -8.46 2.76 -2.52
CA ALA A 74 -9.27 1.72 -1.88
C ALA A 74 -8.41 0.52 -1.47
N ASN A 75 -7.53 0.03 -2.36
CA ASN A 75 -6.65 -1.10 -2.07
C ASN A 75 -5.68 -0.80 -0.93
N LEU A 76 -5.11 0.41 -0.90
CA LEU A 76 -4.18 0.79 0.16
C LEU A 76 -4.89 0.86 1.51
N LEU A 77 -6.05 1.53 1.59
CA LEU A 77 -6.82 1.62 2.83
C LEU A 77 -7.32 0.26 3.31
N TRP A 78 -7.79 -0.58 2.39
CA TRP A 78 -8.18 -1.97 2.70
C TRP A 78 -7.00 -2.76 3.26
N ALA A 79 -5.82 -2.65 2.65
CA ALA A 79 -4.64 -3.36 3.14
C ALA A 79 -4.22 -2.93 4.55
N PHE A 80 -4.26 -1.62 4.85
CA PHE A 80 -4.02 -1.13 6.21
C PHE A 80 -5.01 -1.73 7.22
N ALA A 81 -6.31 -1.73 6.89
CA ALA A 81 -7.34 -2.29 7.75
C ALA A 81 -7.18 -3.80 7.96
N THR A 82 -6.92 -4.56 6.88
CA THR A 82 -6.72 -6.02 6.94
C THR A 82 -5.48 -6.41 7.74
N LEU A 83 -4.41 -5.62 7.66
CA LEU A 83 -3.18 -5.83 8.44
C LEU A 83 -3.29 -5.31 9.88
N GLY A 84 -4.43 -4.76 10.30
CA GLY A 84 -4.61 -4.18 11.64
C GLY A 84 -3.76 -2.93 11.88
N LEU A 85 -3.30 -2.27 10.82
CA LEU A 85 -2.44 -1.08 10.90
C LEU A 85 -3.29 0.19 10.90
N ALA A 86 -3.01 1.10 11.82
CA ALA A 86 -3.58 2.44 11.78
C ALA A 86 -2.81 3.31 10.77
N PRO A 87 -3.46 3.81 9.69
CA PRO A 87 -2.82 4.78 8.80
C PRO A 87 -2.47 6.05 9.58
N ALA A 88 -1.30 6.62 9.32
CA ALA A 88 -0.95 7.92 9.88
C ALA A 88 -2.00 8.98 9.47
N PRO A 89 -2.35 9.94 10.36
CA PRO A 89 -3.37 10.95 10.06
C PRO A 89 -3.10 11.72 8.75
N GLU A 90 -1.85 12.00 8.44
CA GLU A 90 -1.44 12.72 7.23
C GLU A 90 -1.70 11.88 5.97
N LEU A 91 -1.46 10.57 6.05
CA LEU A 91 -1.76 9.63 4.97
C LEU A 91 -3.27 9.56 4.74
N LEU A 92 -4.04 9.37 5.81
CA LEU A 92 -5.50 9.31 5.72
C LEU A 92 -6.05 10.60 5.09
N ALA A 93 -5.62 11.76 5.58
CA ALA A 93 -6.03 13.05 5.04
C ALA A 93 -5.66 13.22 3.56
N ALA A 94 -4.46 12.80 3.15
CA ALA A 94 -4.01 12.87 1.76
C ALA A 94 -4.86 11.97 0.84
N LEU A 95 -5.13 10.74 1.25
CA LEU A 95 -5.93 9.78 0.50
C LEU A 95 -7.42 10.20 0.43
N SER A 96 -7.99 10.70 1.53
CA SER A 96 -9.37 11.21 1.56
C SER A 96 -9.56 12.40 0.62
N ARG A 97 -8.62 13.36 0.61
CA ARG A 97 -8.65 14.46 -0.37
C ARG A 97 -8.59 13.93 -1.81
N ARG A 98 -7.73 12.94 -2.08
CA ARG A 98 -7.61 12.37 -3.41
C ARG A 98 -8.87 11.64 -3.86
N ALA A 99 -9.50 10.89 -2.97
CA ALA A 99 -10.77 10.20 -3.22
C ALA A 99 -11.89 11.21 -3.50
N GLY A 100 -12.01 12.27 -2.70
CA GLY A 100 -12.99 13.34 -2.92
C GLY A 100 -12.82 14.04 -4.27
N ALA A 101 -11.58 14.36 -4.65
CA ALA A 101 -11.29 14.95 -5.97
C ALA A 101 -11.66 14.01 -7.13
N ALA A 102 -11.48 12.70 -6.97
CA ALA A 102 -11.89 11.74 -7.99
C ALA A 102 -13.42 11.63 -8.11
N ALA A 103 -14.12 11.65 -6.98
CA ALA A 103 -15.58 11.58 -6.95
C ALA A 103 -16.23 12.82 -7.58
N ALA A 104 -15.66 14.01 -7.37
CA ALA A 104 -16.13 15.25 -8.00
C ALA A 104 -15.97 15.26 -9.54
N GLY A 105 -15.04 14.47 -10.07
CA GLY A 105 -14.83 14.30 -11.52
C GLY A 105 -15.80 13.30 -12.16
N PHE A 106 -16.55 12.53 -11.37
CA PHE A 106 -17.58 11.62 -11.86
C PHE A 106 -18.82 12.43 -12.23
N LYS A 107 -18.99 12.75 -13.51
CA LYS A 107 -20.28 13.19 -14.03
C LYS A 107 -21.17 11.95 -14.22
N PRO A 108 -22.46 11.98 -13.83
CA PRO A 108 -23.39 10.86 -13.98
C PRO A 108 -23.51 10.39 -15.44
#